data_AF-A0A3D3IXI6-F1
#
_entry.id   AF-A0A3D3IXI6-F1
#
_cell.length_a   1.000
_cell.length_b   1.000
_cell.length_c   1.000
_cell.angle_alpha   90.00
_cell.angle_beta   90.00
_cell.angle_gamma   90.00
#
_symmetry.space_group_name_H-M   'P 1'
#
loop_
_entity.id
_entity.type
_entity.pdbx_description
1 polymer ?
#
loop_
_entity_poly.entity_id
_entity_poly.type
_entity_poly.pdbx_seq_one_letter_code
_entity_poly.pdbx_strand_id
1 'polypeptide(L)'
;EDTCYLYKIIDIKLERSICERLFGLGTIVCYTGDVTDKVIKLIHIKNSKKINDYLLDQSEEMRRKRRTLNTLSLTQGMTDIDDADLDS
;
A
#
# COMPACT_ATOMS: atom_id res chain seq x y z
N GLU A 1 -1.17 0.42 21.61
CA GLU A 1 -1.29 1.24 20.40
C GLU A 1 -1.25 0.31 19.22
N ASP A 2 -2.33 0.23 18.45
CA ASP A 2 -2.46 -0.72 17.35
C ASP A 2 -1.92 -0.07 16.08
N THR A 3 -0.84 -0.65 15.55
CA THR A 3 -0.13 -0.13 14.38
C THR A 3 -0.32 -1.10 13.22
N CYS A 4 -0.99 -0.65 12.16
CA CYS A 4 -1.14 -1.43 10.93
C CYS A 4 -0.30 -0.80 9.81
N TYR A 5 0.48 -1.62 9.12
CA TYR A 5 1.25 -1.17 7.96
C TYR A 5 0.35 -0.94 6.74
N LEU A 6 0.63 0.12 5.97
CA LEU A 6 -0.11 0.49 4.76
C LEU A 6 -0.19 -0.63 3.70
N TYR A 7 0.85 -1.44 3.53
CA TYR A 7 0.86 -2.50 2.53
C TYR A 7 -0.13 -3.64 2.84
N LYS A 8 -0.58 -3.77 4.10
CA LYS A 8 -1.58 -4.76 4.54
C LYS A 8 -3.02 -4.31 4.28
N ILE A 9 -3.21 -3.06 3.87
CA ILE A 9 -4.52 -2.57 3.44
C ILE A 9 -4.86 -3.26 2.12
N ILE A 10 -6.02 -3.90 2.08
CA ILE A 10 -6.52 -4.67 0.94
C ILE A 10 -7.42 -3.79 0.10
N ASP A 11 -8.33 -3.06 0.76
CA ASP A 11 -9.35 -2.25 0.10
C ASP A 11 -9.54 -0.93 0.85
N ILE A 12 -9.85 0.13 0.11
CA ILE A 12 -10.06 1.47 0.64
C ILE A 12 -11.37 1.99 0.05
N LYS A 13 -12.29 2.36 0.93
CA LYS A 13 -13.60 2.91 0.57
C LYS A 13 -13.75 4.33 1.08
N LEU A 14 -14.15 5.22 0.20
CA LEU A 14 -14.52 6.58 0.57
C LEU A 14 -16.03 6.67 0.81
N GLU A 15 -16.42 6.96 2.05
CA GLU A 15 -17.80 7.23 2.43
C GLU A 15 -17.98 8.73 2.72
N ARG A 16 -19.12 9.28 2.31
CA ARG A 16 -19.48 10.67 2.60
C ARG A 16 -20.92 10.71 3.03
N SER A 17 -21.16 11.01 4.29
CA SER A 17 -22.50 11.35 4.76
C SER A 17 -22.96 12.67 4.16
N ILE A 18 -24.27 12.90 4.16
CA ILE A 18 -24.89 14.14 3.65
C ILE A 18 -24.32 15.36 4.39
N CYS A 19 -24.14 15.26 5.71
CA CYS A 19 -23.53 16.30 6.52
C CYS A 19 -22.07 16.53 6.12
N GLU A 20 -21.27 15.48 6.00
CA GLU A 20 -19.87 15.61 5.58
C GLU A 20 -19.75 16.26 4.19
N ARG A 21 -20.66 15.94 3.26
CA ARG A 21 -20.68 16.55 1.93
C ARG A 21 -20.96 18.06 1.98
N LEU A 22 -21.82 18.49 2.90
CA LEU A 22 -22.12 19.90 3.12
C LEU A 22 -20.95 20.64 3.79
N PHE A 23 -20.18 19.98 4.66
CA PHE A 23 -19.01 20.54 5.35
C PHE A 23 -17.66 20.29 4.63
N GLY A 24 -17.67 19.65 3.45
CA GLY A 24 -16.45 19.32 2.70
C GLY A 24 -15.55 18.26 3.37
N LEU A 25 -16.15 17.41 4.21
CA LEU A 25 -15.52 16.31 4.91
C LEU A 25 -15.80 14.97 4.20
N GLY A 26 -15.16 13.91 4.65
CA GLY A 26 -15.54 12.54 4.34
C GLY A 26 -14.83 11.56 5.27
N THR A 27 -15.32 10.34 5.26
CA THR A 27 -14.81 9.23 6.06
C THR A 27 -14.17 8.20 5.14
N ILE A 28 -12.92 7.83 5.42
CA ILE A 28 -12.20 6.79 4.66
C ILE A 28 -12.20 5.51 5.50
N VAL A 29 -12.65 4.42 4.90
CA VAL A 29 -12.68 3.10 5.52
C VAL A 29 -11.63 2.24 4.83
N CYS A 30 -10.59 1.87 5.58
CA CYS A 30 -9.54 0.98 5.12
C CYS A 30 -9.79 -0.43 5.67
N TYR A 31 -9.89 -1.41 4.78
CA TYR A 31 -10.00 -2.81 5.13
C TYR A 31 -8.61 -3.43 5.11
N THR A 32 -8.22 -4.04 6.22
CA THR A 32 -6.90 -4.67 6.34
C THR A 32 -7.04 -6.18 6.36
N GLY A 33 -6.01 -6.87 5.89
CA GLY A 33 -5.90 -8.33 6.01
C GLY A 33 -5.39 -8.80 7.37
N ASP A 34 -5.22 -7.90 8.35
CA ASP A 34 -4.70 -8.27 9.66
C ASP A 34 -5.76 -8.95 10.52
N VAL A 35 -5.32 -9.86 11.39
CA VAL A 35 -6.23 -10.70 12.19
C VAL A 35 -6.88 -9.88 13.31
N THR A 36 -6.17 -8.85 13.79
CA THR A 36 -6.53 -8.05 14.95
C THR A 36 -7.42 -6.85 14.59
N ASP A 37 -7.11 -6.11 13.52
CA ASP A 37 -7.81 -4.88 13.14
C ASP A 37 -8.34 -4.94 11.70
N LYS A 38 -9.48 -5.59 11.53
CA LYS A 38 -10.08 -5.83 10.21
C LYS A 38 -10.49 -4.54 9.49
N VAL A 39 -10.76 -3.45 10.22
CA VAL A 39 -11.28 -2.20 9.66
C VAL A 39 -10.70 -0.99 10.40
N ILE A 40 -10.08 -0.08 9.66
CA ILE A 40 -9.60 1.21 10.15
C ILE A 40 -10.46 2.31 9.53
N LYS A 41 -11.03 3.19 10.35
CA LYS A 41 -11.87 4.30 9.89
C LYS A 41 -11.21 5.63 10.19
N LEU A 42 -10.97 6.42 9.15
CA LEU A 42 -10.54 7.80 9.25
C LEU A 42 -11.78 8.69 9.09
N ILE A 43 -12.30 9.21 10.20
CA ILE A 43 -13.55 9.98 10.24
C ILE A 43 -13.33 11.48 10.09
N HIS A 44 -14.31 12.18 9.51
CA HIS A 44 -14.35 13.65 9.44
C HIS A 44 -13.09 14.29 8.84
N ILE A 45 -12.56 13.71 7.77
CA ILE A 45 -11.36 14.20 7.09
C ILE A 45 -11.73 15.23 6.02
N LYS A 46 -11.10 16.41 6.09
CA LYS A 46 -11.15 17.40 5.01
C LYS A 46 -10.41 16.89 3.78
N ASN A 47 -10.95 17.15 2.60
CA ASN A 47 -10.32 16.75 1.33
C ASN A 47 -10.09 15.23 1.21
N SER A 48 -11.03 14.45 1.75
CA SER A 48 -11.01 12.99 1.80
C SER A 48 -10.71 12.29 0.47
N LYS A 49 -10.99 12.93 -0.67
CA LYS A 49 -10.63 12.40 -2.00
C LYS A 49 -9.11 12.33 -2.21
N LYS A 50 -8.38 13.42 -1.94
CA LYS A 50 -6.92 13.44 -2.14
C LYS A 50 -6.21 12.46 -1.23
N ILE A 51 -6.69 12.33 0.00
CA ILE A 51 -6.12 11.40 0.98
C ILE A 51 -6.41 9.96 0.58
N ASN A 52 -7.62 9.66 0.10
CA ASN A 52 -7.94 8.35 -0.47
C ASN A 52 -6.99 7.97 -1.61
N ASP A 53 -6.80 8.88 -2.57
CA ASP A 53 -5.94 8.63 -3.74
C ASP A 53 -4.46 8.48 -3.31
N TYR A 54 -4.01 9.25 -2.32
CA TYR A 54 -2.67 9.14 -1.74
C TYR A 54 -2.44 7.80 -1.04
N LEU A 55 -3.39 7.34 -0.22
CA LEU A 55 -3.30 6.07 0.47
C LEU A 55 -3.23 4.89 -0.51
N LEU A 56 -4.01 4.97 -1.60
CA LEU A 56 -3.98 3.98 -2.66
C LEU A 56 -2.61 3.92 -3.33
N ASP A 57 -2.09 5.07 -3.78
CA ASP A 57 -0.79 5.14 -4.47
C ASP A 57 0.37 4.70 -3.56
N GLN A 58 0.39 5.15 -2.30
CA GLN A 58 1.41 4.74 -1.34
C GLN A 58 1.35 3.24 -1.02
N SER A 59 0.16 2.67 -0.90
CA SER A 59 0.00 1.23 -0.66
C SER A 59 0.57 0.40 -1.82
N GLU A 60 0.36 0.87 -3.06
CA GLU A 60 0.86 0.24 -4.28
C GLU A 60 2.37 0.45 -4.48
N GLU A 61 2.90 1.65 -4.17
CA GLU A 61 4.33 1.95 -4.24
C GLU A 61 5.13 1.05 -3.30
N MET A 62 4.65 0.86 -2.07
CA MET A 62 5.28 -0.05 -1.10
C MET A 62 5.22 -1.52 -1.56
N ARG A 63 4.13 -1.95 -2.20
CA ARG A 63 4.05 -3.28 -2.83
C ARG A 63 5.07 -3.42 -3.97
N ARG A 64 5.23 -2.37 -4.78
CA ARG A 64 6.19 -2.34 -5.89
C ARG A 64 7.63 -2.44 -5.42
N LYS A 65 8.01 -1.67 -4.39
CA LYS A 65 9.34 -1.70 -3.77
C LYS A 65 9.74 -3.10 -3.28
N ARG A 66 8.79 -3.87 -2.76
CA ARG A 66 9.03 -5.27 -2.35
C ARG A 66 9.19 -6.23 -3.53
N ARG A 67 8.43 -6.03 -4.62
CA ARG A 67 8.59 -6.83 -5.86
C ARG A 67 9.94 -6.58 -6.52
N THR A 68 10.39 -5.32 -6.60
CA THR A 68 11.65 -4.98 -7.27
C THR A 68 12.88 -5.49 -6.51
N LEU A 69 12.88 -5.48 -5.18
CA LEU A 69 13.98 -6.04 -4.39
C LEU A 69 14.17 -7.54 -4.64
N ASN A 70 13.09 -8.31 -4.82
CA ASN A 70 13.20 -9.74 -5.12
C ASN A 70 13.81 -10.01 -6.51
N THR A 71 13.46 -9.22 -7.52
CA THR A 71 14.02 -9.36 -8.89
C THR A 71 15.47 -8.88 -8.97
N LEU A 72 15.83 -7.81 -8.25
CA LEU A 72 17.22 -7.32 -8.19
C LEU A 72 18.16 -8.31 -7.49
N SER A 73 17.73 -8.97 -6.42
CA SER A 73 18.53 -10.05 -5.81
C SER A 73 18.68 -11.28 -6.71
N LEU A 74 17.68 -11.60 -7.53
CA LEU A 74 17.75 -12.72 -8.47
C LEU A 74 18.66 -12.43 -9.68
N THR A 75 18.67 -11.19 -10.19
CA THR A 75 19.57 -10.83 -11.31
C THR A 75 21.02 -10.64 -10.86
N GLN A 76 21.25 -10.19 -9.63
CA GLN A 76 22.59 -10.00 -9.08
C GLN A 76 23.23 -11.33 -8.65
N GLY A 77 22.44 -12.38 -8.41
CA GLY A 77 22.93 -13.76 -8.22
C GLY A 77 23.15 -14.54 -9.53
N MET A 78 22.82 -13.97 -10.69
CA MET A 78 23.03 -14.61 -12.01
C MET A 78 24.31 -14.11 -12.71
N THR A 79 24.84 -12.94 -12.32
CA THR A 79 26.02 -12.34 -12.98
C THR A 79 27.37 -12.94 -12.56
N ASP A 80 27.39 -13.89 -11.62
CA ASP A 80 28.62 -14.53 -11.13
C ASP A 80 28.88 -15.93 -11.71
N ILE A 81 28.09 -16.38 -12.71
CA ILE A 81 28.19 -17.76 -13.28
C ILE A 81 28.76 -17.80 -14.72
N ASP A 82 28.88 -16.67 -15.42
CA ASP A 82 29.31 -16.66 -16.84
C ASP A 82 30.83 -16.48 -17.06
N ASP A 83 31.69 -16.92 -16.12
CA ASP A 83 33.17 -16.82 -16.27
C ASP A 83 33.93 -18.14 -16.02
N ALA A 84 33.24 -19.28 -15.97
CA ALA A 84 33.87 -20.60 -15.86
C ALA A 84 33.29 -21.54 -16.93
N ASP A 85 33.89 -21.54 -18.12
CA ASP A 85 34.06 -22.71 -19.03
C ASP A 85 34.34 -22.27 -20.50
N LEU A 86 35.46 -21.57 -20.72
CA LEU A 86 36.07 -21.40 -22.05
C LEU A 86 37.57 -21.73 -22.00
N ASP A 87 37.93 -22.95 -21.60
CA ASP A 87 39.19 -23.57 -22.03
C ASP A 87 39.11 -25.09 -21.98
N SER A 88 38.75 -25.72 -23.11
CA SER A 88 39.21 -27.05 -23.56
C SER A 88 38.81 -27.29 -25.01
#